data_AF-A0A0L0GCR5-F1
#
_entry.id   AF-A0A0L0GCR5-F1
#
_cell.length_a   1.000
_cell.length_b   1.000
_cell.length_c   1.000
_cell.angle_alpha   90.00
_cell.angle_beta   90.00
_cell.angle_gamma   90.00
#
_symmetry.space_group_name_H-M   'P 1'
#
loop_
_entity.id
_entity.type
_entity.pdbx_description
1 polymer ?
#
loop_
_entity_poly.entity_id
_entity_poly.type
_entity_poly.pdbx_seq_one_letter_code
_entity_poly.pdbx_strand_id
1 'polypeptide(L)'
;MPLPTQYRSFKPNLTPEEGEKMSLLLESFSEEQMSRYESYRRAGFPRAAMKRVMQQITGSIVPPTAVIVMSGITKIFCGEVVESSIKVQTEWKDSGALRPKHIREGLRRLRNNGETTVTGLKPFKKRRLD
;
A
#
# COMPACT_ATOMS: atom_id res chain seq x y z
N MET A 1 11.42 -22.57 16.96
CA MET A 1 10.89 -21.71 18.05
C MET A 1 9.55 -21.18 17.57
N PRO A 2 8.43 -21.38 18.28
CA PRO A 2 7.13 -20.92 17.78
C PRO A 2 7.06 -19.38 17.79
N LEU A 3 6.45 -18.80 16.75
CA LEU A 3 6.31 -17.35 16.59
C LEU A 3 5.53 -16.73 17.77
N PRO A 4 5.99 -15.60 18.36
CA PRO A 4 5.29 -14.90 19.44
C PRO A 4 3.82 -14.57 19.14
N THR A 5 2.95 -14.66 20.14
CA THR A 5 1.48 -14.58 20.04
C THR A 5 0.95 -13.29 19.40
N GLN A 6 1.73 -12.21 19.43
CA GLN A 6 1.42 -10.90 18.84
C GLN A 6 1.42 -10.88 17.30
N TYR A 7 1.95 -11.91 16.65
CA TYR A 7 1.97 -12.08 15.19
C TYR A 7 0.68 -12.70 14.62
N ARG A 8 -0.23 -13.18 15.49
CA ARG A 8 -1.36 -14.04 15.13
C ARG A 8 -2.65 -13.33 14.68
N SER A 9 -2.71 -11.99 14.69
CA SER A 9 -3.99 -11.26 14.60
C SER A 9 -4.49 -10.93 13.20
N PHE A 10 -3.64 -10.98 12.17
CA PHE A 10 -4.09 -10.85 10.79
C PHE A 10 -4.29 -12.25 10.23
N LYS A 11 -5.55 -12.64 10.02
CA LYS A 11 -5.93 -13.81 9.23
C LYS A 11 -6.40 -13.29 7.87
N PRO A 12 -5.50 -13.06 6.91
CA PRO A 12 -5.95 -12.94 5.54
C PRO A 12 -6.66 -14.25 5.17
N ASN A 13 -7.57 -14.19 4.21
CA ASN A 13 -8.17 -15.40 3.62
C ASN A 13 -7.11 -16.12 2.78
N LEU A 14 -6.06 -16.62 3.42
CA LEU A 14 -5.00 -17.42 2.83
C LEU A 14 -5.47 -18.87 2.78
N THR A 15 -5.11 -19.54 1.71
CA THR A 15 -5.11 -21.00 1.67
C THR A 15 -4.11 -21.55 2.69
N PRO A 16 -4.26 -22.81 3.14
CA PRO A 16 -3.29 -23.46 4.04
C PRO A 16 -1.85 -23.39 3.50
N GLU A 17 -1.67 -23.62 2.20
CA GLU A 17 -0.35 -23.56 1.54
C GLU A 17 0.27 -22.16 1.59
N GLU A 18 -0.51 -21.12 1.35
CA GLU A 18 -0.02 -19.74 1.44
C GLU A 18 0.30 -19.35 2.89
N GLY A 19 -0.47 -19.86 3.85
CA GLY A 19 -0.20 -19.70 5.29
C GLY A 19 1.12 -20.33 5.71
N GLU A 20 1.41 -21.54 5.23
CA GLU A 20 2.67 -22.24 5.49
C GLU A 20 3.86 -21.50 4.87
N LYS A 21 3.76 -21.08 3.60
CA LYS A 21 4.79 -20.28 2.92
C LYS A 21 5.06 -18.97 3.65
N MET A 22 4.00 -18.31 4.12
CA MET A 22 4.12 -17.08 4.90
C MET A 22 4.81 -17.33 6.24
N SER A 23 4.49 -18.42 6.94
CA SER A 23 5.15 -18.77 8.21
C SER A 23 6.64 -19.00 8.00
N LEU A 24 7.00 -19.82 7.01
CA LEU A 24 8.39 -20.12 6.69
C LEU A 24 9.19 -18.86 6.32
N LEU A 25 8.58 -17.94 5.56
CA LEU A 25 9.18 -16.67 5.21
C LEU A 25 9.46 -15.82 6.47
N LEU A 26 8.46 -15.64 7.33
CA LEU A 26 8.58 -14.85 8.55
C LEU A 26 9.58 -15.45 9.54
N GLU A 27 9.71 -16.77 9.60
CA GLU A 27 10.70 -17.46 10.41
C GLU A 27 12.14 -17.22 9.94
N SER A 28 12.33 -16.93 8.65
CA SER A 28 13.64 -16.66 8.05
C SER A 28 14.05 -15.18 8.06
N PHE A 29 13.20 -14.28 8.54
CA PHE A 29 13.50 -12.84 8.60
C PHE A 29 14.59 -12.52 9.62
N SER A 30 15.47 -11.58 9.27
CA SER A 30 16.31 -10.90 10.26
C SER A 30 15.46 -10.03 11.18
N GLU A 31 15.99 -9.66 12.35
CA GLU A 31 15.28 -8.79 13.30
C GLU A 31 14.84 -7.46 12.67
N GLU A 32 15.70 -6.88 11.84
CA GLU A 32 15.42 -5.63 11.14
C GLU A 32 14.31 -5.79 10.08
N GLN A 33 14.33 -6.90 9.34
CA GLN A 33 13.27 -7.24 8.37
C GLN A 33 11.94 -7.47 9.07
N MET A 34 11.96 -8.15 10.21
CA MET A 34 10.76 -8.41 11.01
C MET A 34 10.16 -7.10 11.54
N SER A 35 10.99 -6.21 12.07
CA SER A 35 10.58 -4.88 12.54
C SER A 35 9.92 -4.03 11.43
N ARG A 36 10.51 -4.05 10.22
CA ARG A 36 9.92 -3.39 9.04
C ARG A 36 8.59 -4.01 8.63
N TYR A 37 8.50 -5.34 8.59
CA TYR A 37 7.28 -6.05 8.24
C TYR A 37 6.16 -5.77 9.24
N GLU A 38 6.45 -5.77 10.54
CA GLU A 38 5.49 -5.41 11.58
C GLU A 38 4.94 -3.98 11.39
N SER A 39 5.83 -3.03 11.13
CA SER A 39 5.47 -1.65 10.86
C SER A 39 4.54 -1.55 9.64
N TYR A 40 4.88 -2.23 8.54
CA TYR A 40 4.03 -2.31 7.35
C TYR A 40 2.66 -2.95 7.62
N ARG A 41 2.64 -4.06 8.37
CA ARG A 41 1.41 -4.80 8.70
C ARG A 41 0.45 -3.94 9.53
N ARG A 42 0.96 -3.22 10.53
CA ARG A 42 0.17 -2.36 11.42
C ARG A 42 -0.17 -1.00 10.80
N ALA A 43 0.56 -0.55 9.79
CA ALA A 43 0.30 0.72 9.13
C ALA A 43 -1.12 0.76 8.52
N GLY A 44 -1.82 1.86 8.74
CA GLY A 44 -3.15 2.11 8.20
C GLY A 44 -3.54 3.57 8.37
N PHE A 45 -4.48 4.04 7.54
CA PHE A 45 -4.98 5.40 7.63
C PHE A 45 -6.06 5.52 8.72
N PRO A 46 -6.00 6.54 9.59
CA PRO A 46 -7.06 6.79 10.57
C PRO A 46 -8.40 7.03 9.87
N ARG A 47 -9.42 6.22 10.21
CA ARG A 47 -10.74 6.28 9.55
C ARG A 47 -11.37 7.67 9.63
N ALA A 48 -11.22 8.37 10.75
CA ALA A 48 -11.76 9.72 10.93
C ALA A 48 -11.12 10.74 9.97
N ALA A 49 -9.79 10.69 9.82
CA ALA A 49 -9.08 11.57 8.90
C ALA A 49 -9.45 11.28 7.44
N MET A 50 -9.51 10.00 7.06
CA MET A 50 -9.92 9.58 5.72
C MET A 50 -11.35 10.02 5.41
N LYS A 51 -12.29 9.79 6.34
CA LYS A 51 -13.68 10.24 6.21
C LYS A 51 -13.76 11.74 6.02
N ARG A 52 -13.01 12.53 6.81
CA ARG A 52 -13.00 14.00 6.70
C ARG A 52 -12.58 14.45 5.31
N VAL A 53 -11.48 13.90 4.78
CA VAL A 53 -10.99 14.23 3.43
C VAL A 53 -12.02 13.86 2.36
N MET A 54 -12.58 12.64 2.43
CA MET A 54 -13.60 12.22 1.47
C MET A 54 -14.83 13.13 1.49
N GLN A 55 -15.34 13.48 2.68
CA GLN A 55 -16.49 14.37 2.83
C GLN A 55 -16.21 15.80 2.34
N GLN A 56 -15.00 16.31 2.59
CA GLN A 56 -14.57 17.62 2.08
C GLN A 56 -14.57 17.67 0.55
N ILE A 57 -14.23 16.56 -0.11
CA ILE A 57 -14.20 16.47 -1.57
C ILE A 57 -15.59 16.22 -2.16
N THR A 58 -16.39 15.33 -1.57
CA THR A 58 -17.70 14.95 -2.13
C THR A 58 -18.85 15.86 -1.72
N GLY A 59 -18.70 16.63 -0.64
CA GLY A 59 -19.76 17.46 -0.06
C GLY A 59 -20.91 16.66 0.54
N SER A 60 -20.76 15.34 0.69
CA SER A 60 -21.83 14.42 1.07
C SER A 60 -21.42 13.49 2.22
N ILE A 61 -22.39 12.83 2.85
CA ILE A 61 -22.12 11.86 3.90
C ILE A 61 -21.51 10.60 3.28
N VAL A 62 -20.32 10.22 3.76
CA VAL A 62 -19.58 9.05 3.26
C VAL A 62 -19.89 7.82 4.13
N PRO A 63 -20.34 6.69 3.52
CA PRO A 63 -20.56 5.44 4.23
C PRO A 63 -19.28 4.87 4.87
N PRO A 64 -19.35 4.24 6.06
CA PRO A 64 -18.18 3.65 6.71
C PRO A 64 -17.44 2.60 5.87
N THR A 65 -18.16 1.82 5.07
CA THR A 65 -17.57 0.82 4.15
C THR A 65 -16.72 1.47 3.07
N ALA A 66 -17.15 2.61 2.52
CA ALA A 66 -16.39 3.38 1.54
C ALA A 66 -15.08 3.91 2.14
N VAL A 67 -15.09 4.31 3.42
CA VAL A 67 -13.88 4.75 4.14
C VAL A 67 -12.86 3.61 4.27
N ILE A 68 -13.32 2.38 4.55
CA ILE A 68 -12.46 1.19 4.65
C ILE A 68 -11.81 0.89 3.29
N VAL A 69 -12.63 0.85 2.23
CA VAL A 69 -12.15 0.59 0.86
C VAL A 69 -11.14 1.65 0.44
N MET A 70 -11.45 2.94 0.66
CA MET A 70 -10.55 4.04 0.31
C MET A 70 -9.23 3.96 1.09
N SER A 71 -9.27 3.61 2.37
CA SER A 71 -8.07 3.42 3.18
C SER A 71 -7.19 2.28 2.64
N GLY A 72 -7.80 1.18 2.18
CA GLY A 72 -7.10 0.06 1.54
C GLY A 72 -6.44 0.46 0.22
N ILE A 73 -7.19 1.09 -0.68
CA ILE A 73 -6.69 1.57 -1.98
C ILE A 73 -5.54 2.58 -1.78
N THR A 74 -5.69 3.51 -0.83
CA THR A 74 -4.64 4.50 -0.53
C THR A 74 -3.38 3.82 0.00
N LYS A 75 -3.51 2.77 0.82
CA LYS A 75 -2.34 2.02 1.34
C LYS A 75 -1.59 1.32 0.21
N ILE A 76 -2.33 0.68 -0.71
CA ILE A 76 -1.74 0.04 -1.89
C ILE A 76 -0.98 1.08 -2.72
N PHE A 77 -1.62 2.22 -3.01
CA PHE A 77 -0.99 3.31 -3.76
C PHE A 77 0.31 3.81 -3.11
N CYS A 78 0.32 4.04 -1.79
CA CYS A 78 1.54 4.42 -1.09
C CYS A 78 2.64 3.34 -1.18
N GLY A 79 2.25 2.06 -1.13
CA GLY A 79 3.17 0.93 -1.31
C GLY A 79 3.85 0.94 -2.68
N GLU A 80 3.07 1.08 -3.76
CA GLU A 80 3.58 1.15 -5.13
C GLU A 80 4.57 2.32 -5.30
N VAL A 81 4.19 3.50 -4.80
CA VAL A 81 5.03 4.70 -4.86
C VAL A 81 6.35 4.46 -4.12
N VAL A 82 6.32 3.89 -2.92
CA VAL A 82 7.54 3.60 -2.15
C VAL A 82 8.41 2.56 -2.85
N GLU A 83 7.83 1.49 -3.37
CA GLU A 83 8.58 0.44 -4.10
C GLU A 83 9.28 1.02 -5.33
N SER A 84 8.56 1.80 -6.14
CA SER A 84 9.13 2.48 -7.30
C SER A 84 10.23 3.49 -6.89
N SER A 85 10.04 4.19 -5.77
CA SER A 85 11.03 5.13 -5.25
C SER A 85 12.31 4.45 -4.80
N ILE A 86 12.21 3.26 -4.19
CA ILE A 86 13.37 2.46 -3.77
C ILE A 86 14.13 1.97 -5.01
N LYS A 87 13.42 1.50 -6.06
CA LYS A 87 14.05 1.14 -7.35
C LYS A 87 14.86 2.30 -7.92
N VAL A 88 14.28 3.51 -7.95
CA VAL A 88 14.98 4.74 -8.40
C VAL A 88 16.22 5.03 -7.54
N GLN A 89 16.10 4.94 -6.20
CA GLN A 89 17.22 5.18 -5.29
C GLN A 89 18.38 4.21 -5.58
N THR A 90 18.07 2.92 -5.76
CA THR A 90 19.05 1.89 -6.09
C THR A 90 19.72 2.14 -7.45
N GLU A 91 18.95 2.46 -8.48
CA GLU A 91 19.48 2.79 -9.82
C GLU A 91 20.40 4.01 -9.80
N TRP A 92 20.08 5.00 -8.97
CA TRP A 92 20.88 6.22 -8.80
C TRP A 92 22.08 6.02 -7.86
N LYS A 93 22.30 4.79 -7.38
CA LYS A 93 23.37 4.42 -6.44
C LYS A 93 23.38 5.30 -5.18
N ASP A 94 22.20 5.72 -4.76
CA ASP A 94 22.03 6.49 -3.55
C ASP A 94 21.69 5.58 -2.37
N SER A 95 21.97 6.04 -1.16
CA SER A 95 21.75 5.26 0.06
C SER A 95 21.07 6.09 1.15
N GLY A 96 20.65 5.43 2.23
CA GLY A 96 19.94 6.06 3.33
C GLY A 96 18.45 6.28 3.04
N ALA A 97 17.85 7.27 3.70
CA ALA A 97 16.41 7.53 3.62
C ALA A 97 15.97 8.00 2.23
N LEU A 98 14.74 7.66 1.84
CA LEU A 98 14.14 8.14 0.59
C LEU A 98 14.07 9.67 0.59
N ARG A 99 14.69 10.28 -0.42
CA ARG A 99 14.68 11.72 -0.64
C ARG A 99 13.50 12.13 -1.53
N PRO A 100 13.00 13.38 -1.45
CA PRO A 100 11.90 13.85 -2.29
C PRO A 100 12.10 13.62 -3.79
N LYS A 101 13.34 13.65 -4.28
CA LYS A 101 13.66 13.37 -5.69
C LYS A 101 13.38 11.92 -6.11
N HIS A 102 13.57 10.94 -5.23
CA HIS A 102 13.25 9.53 -5.54
C HIS A 102 11.74 9.34 -5.62
N ILE A 103 11.00 9.96 -4.70
CA ILE A 103 9.53 9.86 -4.66
C ILE A 103 8.91 10.48 -5.91
N ARG A 104 9.37 11.68 -6.30
CA ARG A 104 8.88 12.34 -7.51
C ARG A 104 9.16 11.52 -8.76
N GLU A 105 10.36 10.97 -8.89
CA GLU A 105 10.73 10.15 -10.05
C GLU A 105 10.00 8.80 -10.05
N GLY A 106 9.90 8.13 -8.91
CA GLY A 106 9.15 6.88 -8.78
C GLY A 106 7.68 7.04 -9.16
N LEU A 107 7.05 8.14 -8.72
CA LEU A 107 5.69 8.49 -9.11
C LEU A 107 5.57 8.85 -10.59
N ARG A 108 6.56 9.56 -11.17
CA ARG A 108 6.59 9.86 -12.60
C ARG A 108 6.61 8.58 -13.44
N ARG A 109 7.43 7.60 -13.06
CA ARG A 109 7.51 6.30 -13.75
C ARG A 109 6.21 5.51 -13.66
N LEU A 110 5.63 5.41 -12.46
CA LEU A 110 4.35 4.72 -12.25
C LEU A 110 3.22 5.32 -13.10
N ARG A 111 3.15 6.65 -13.21
CA ARG A 111 2.17 7.34 -14.06
C ARG A 111 2.38 7.05 -15.55
N ASN A 112 3.62 6.96 -16.00
CA ASN A 112 3.95 6.75 -17.41
C ASN A 112 3.75 5.29 -17.84
N ASN A 113 4.02 4.33 -16.95
CA ASN A 113 3.85 2.91 -17.23
C ASN A 113 2.37 2.47 -17.19
N GLY A 114 1.46 3.34 -16.70
CA GLY A 114 0.07 2.99 -16.45
C GLY A 114 -0.12 2.00 -15.29
N GLU A 115 0.93 1.78 -14.50
CA GLU A 115 1.03 0.73 -13.47
C GLU A 115 0.42 1.11 -12.13
N THR A 116 -0.02 2.37 -11.92
CA THR A 116 -0.69 2.69 -10.65
C THR A 116 -1.99 1.90 -10.53
N THR A 117 -2.22 1.21 -9.41
CA THR A 117 -3.48 0.48 -9.16
C THR A 117 -4.72 1.41 -9.23
N VAL A 118 -4.52 2.72 -9.06
CA VAL A 118 -5.57 3.75 -9.25
C VAL A 118 -5.92 4.00 -10.73
N THR A 119 -5.05 3.66 -11.69
CA THR A 119 -5.27 3.82 -13.16
C THR A 119 -5.64 2.53 -13.89
N GLY A 120 -5.70 1.38 -13.22
CA GLY A 120 -6.20 0.13 -13.80
C GLY A 120 -7.70 0.18 -14.17
N LEU A 121 -8.43 1.17 -13.68
CA LEU A 121 -9.70 1.58 -14.27
C LEU A 121 -9.41 2.24 -15.61
N LYS A 122 -9.64 1.51 -16.71
CA LYS A 122 -9.70 2.11 -18.06
C LYS A 122 -10.44 3.45 -17.96
N PRO A 123 -9.95 4.54 -18.58
CA PRO A 123 -10.66 5.80 -18.58
C PRO A 123 -12.10 5.53 -19.00
N PHE A 124 -13.06 5.92 -18.14
CA PHE A 124 -14.46 5.72 -18.40
C PHE A 124 -14.75 6.36 -19.77
N LYS A 125 -15.00 5.55 -20.80
CA LYS A 125 -15.37 6.07 -22.13
C LYS A 125 -16.61 6.92 -21.88
N LYS A 126 -16.50 8.25 -22.01
CA LYS A 126 -17.65 9.15 -22.05
C LYS A 126 -18.59 8.57 -23.11
N ARG A 127 -19.71 7.97 -22.70
CA ARG A 127 -20.85 7.82 -23.60
C ARG A 127 -21.23 9.24 -23.97
N ARG A 128 -21.04 9.62 -25.24
CA ARG A 128 -21.74 10.80 -25.77
C ARG A 128 -23.22 10.50 -25.55
N LEU A 129 -23.89 11.40 -24.86
CA LEU A 129 -25.33 11.51 -24.94
C LEU A 129 -25.55 12.35 -26.20
N ASP A 130 -25.94 11.65 -27.25
CA ASP A 130 -26.59 12.19 -28.44
C ASP A 130 -27.90 12.91 -28.08
#